data_AF-A0A956CQG1-F1
#
_entry.id   AF-A0A956CQG1-F1
#
_cell.length_a   1.000
_cell.length_b   1.000
_cell.length_c   1.000
_cell.angle_alpha   90.00
_cell.angle_beta   90.00
_cell.angle_gamma   90.00
#
_symmetry.space_group_name_H-M   'P 1'
#
loop_
_entity.id
_entity.type
_entity.pdbx_description
1 polymer ?
#
loop_
_entity_poly.entity_id
_entity_poly.type
_entity_poly.pdbx_seq_one_letter_code
_entity_poly.pdbx_strand_id
1 'polypeptide(L)'
;GEHPIAAALKKLGAPWVARIARSVRSTRDGVVTLAQTSGNAYAETSMTELAQTKQPQRGDGDIDGPVSLAVAAQPGMQTSDVQKSRRGGRVVVFGDSDWLSGELMRPDLANRDLLAAVTGWLTARETLIAIAPKKLEAQRLTIAEADLGDLFWRLLVFIPGAVLVLGLSTWWARRA
;
A
#
# COMPACT_ATOMS: atom_id res chain seq x y z
N GLY A 1 4.30 -11.96 9.03
CA GLY A 1 5.02 -12.66 10.12
C GLY A 1 5.49 -11.70 11.19
N GLU A 2 6.29 -12.20 12.14
CA GLU A 2 6.97 -11.42 13.19
C GLU A 2 8.25 -10.72 12.68
N HIS A 3 8.62 -10.96 11.42
CA HIS A 3 9.80 -10.35 10.79
C HIS A 3 9.71 -8.81 10.84
N PRO A 4 10.81 -8.08 11.12
CA PRO A 4 10.81 -6.62 11.21
C PRO A 4 10.19 -5.91 10.00
N ILE A 5 10.47 -6.37 8.79
CA ILE A 5 9.85 -5.85 7.55
C ILE A 5 8.32 -6.02 7.55
N ALA A 6 7.83 -7.20 7.96
CA ALA A 6 6.39 -7.48 8.01
C ALA A 6 5.70 -6.70 9.16
N ALA A 7 6.40 -6.52 10.28
CA ALA A 7 5.93 -5.69 11.38
C ALA A 7 5.84 -4.20 10.96
N ALA A 8 6.80 -3.72 10.17
CA ALA A 8 6.77 -2.38 9.62
C ALA A 8 5.55 -2.17 8.71
N LEU A 9 5.27 -3.11 7.81
CA LEU A 9 4.06 -3.11 6.98
C LEU A 9 2.77 -3.02 7.81
N LYS A 10 2.65 -3.83 8.86
CA LYS A 10 1.47 -3.80 9.73
C LYS A 10 1.30 -2.45 10.44
N LYS A 11 2.39 -1.81 10.85
CA LYS A 11 2.37 -0.50 11.52
C LYS A 11 1.99 0.65 10.59
N LEU A 12 2.31 0.54 9.30
CA LEU A 12 2.03 1.60 8.32
C LEU A 12 0.53 1.79 8.08
N GLY A 13 -0.28 0.74 8.26
CA GLY A 13 -1.74 0.80 8.11
C GLY A 13 -2.21 1.10 6.68
N ALA A 14 -1.31 1.13 5.70
CA ALA A 14 -1.58 1.30 4.28
C ALA A 14 -1.41 -0.05 3.56
N PRO A 15 -2.16 -0.31 2.47
CA PRO A 15 -2.00 -1.54 1.71
C PRO A 15 -0.68 -1.55 0.93
N TRP A 16 -0.02 -2.70 0.91
CA TRP A 16 0.96 -3.02 -0.13
C TRP A 16 0.18 -3.54 -1.34
N VAL A 17 0.44 -2.96 -2.50
CA VAL A 17 -0.23 -3.32 -3.75
C VAL A 17 0.76 -3.97 -4.70
N ALA A 18 0.35 -5.09 -5.28
CA ALA A 18 1.03 -5.78 -6.36
C ALA A 18 0.00 -6.03 -7.47
N ARG A 19 0.41 -5.99 -8.74
CA ARG A 19 -0.51 -6.19 -9.87
C ARG A 19 -0.64 -7.65 -10.22
N ILE A 20 0.38 -8.19 -10.88
CA ILE A 20 0.47 -9.60 -11.24
C ILE A 20 1.67 -10.17 -10.48
N ALA A 21 1.38 -10.70 -9.30
CA ALA A 21 2.40 -11.34 -8.48
C ALA A 21 2.45 -12.84 -8.74
N ARG A 22 3.65 -13.39 -8.89
CA ARG A 22 3.89 -14.83 -8.88
C ARG A 22 4.08 -15.33 -7.45
N SER A 23 3.71 -16.59 -7.22
CA SER A 23 3.98 -17.23 -5.94
C SER A 23 5.48 -17.38 -5.70
N VAL A 24 5.93 -17.12 -4.47
CA VAL A 24 7.31 -17.31 -4.03
C VAL A 24 7.33 -18.41 -2.98
N ARG A 25 7.94 -19.54 -3.34
CA ARG A 25 8.07 -20.72 -2.48
C ARG A 25 9.53 -20.93 -2.09
N SER A 26 9.74 -21.31 -0.84
CA SER A 26 11.05 -21.77 -0.38
C SER A 26 11.20 -23.27 -0.62
N THR A 27 12.40 -23.69 -1.01
CA THR A 27 12.80 -25.10 -1.07
C THR A 27 13.70 -25.50 0.11
N ARG A 28 14.04 -24.55 0.99
CA ARG A 28 14.96 -24.73 2.12
C ARG A 28 14.43 -24.08 3.40
N ASP A 29 14.96 -24.54 4.52
CA ASP A 29 14.73 -23.93 5.83
C ASP A 29 15.44 -22.56 5.94
N GLY A 30 15.02 -21.77 6.92
CA GLY A 30 15.57 -20.43 7.15
C GLY A 30 14.97 -19.32 6.28
N VAL A 31 13.76 -19.55 5.75
CA VAL A 31 12.98 -18.57 5.00
C VAL A 31 11.74 -18.18 5.80
N VAL A 32 11.43 -16.88 5.82
CA VAL A 32 10.28 -16.30 6.51
C VAL A 32 9.39 -15.57 5.50
N THR A 33 8.10 -15.90 5.50
CA THR A 33 7.11 -15.22 4.66
C THR A 33 6.85 -13.80 5.18
N LEU A 34 7.03 -12.82 4.29
CA LEU A 34 6.79 -11.40 4.55
C LEU A 34 5.34 -11.01 4.21
N ALA A 35 4.88 -11.41 3.03
CA ALA A 35 3.55 -11.12 2.51
C ALA A 35 2.96 -12.37 1.85
N GLN A 36 1.67 -12.58 2.06
CA GLN A 36 0.90 -13.68 1.50
C GLN A 36 -0.52 -13.22 1.21
N THR A 37 -1.20 -13.91 0.31
CA THR A 37 -2.61 -13.65 0.01
C THR A 37 -3.52 -14.06 1.17
N SER A 38 -4.80 -13.72 1.07
CA SER A 38 -5.85 -14.24 1.94
C SER A 38 -6.12 -15.73 1.67
N GLY A 39 -6.79 -16.40 2.61
CA GLY A 39 -7.13 -17.83 2.47
C GLY A 39 -8.14 -18.14 1.36
N ASN A 40 -8.89 -17.14 0.88
CA ASN A 40 -9.83 -17.30 -0.24
C ASN A 40 -9.22 -16.98 -1.61
N ALA A 41 -7.94 -16.63 -1.68
CA ALA A 41 -7.25 -16.43 -2.95
C ALA A 41 -6.83 -17.78 -3.57
N TYR A 42 -6.51 -17.76 -4.86
CA TYR A 42 -5.89 -18.88 -5.56
C TYR A 42 -4.77 -18.32 -6.48
N ALA A 43 -3.78 -19.15 -6.79
CA ALA A 43 -2.78 -18.83 -7.79
C ALA A 43 -3.00 -19.69 -9.05
N GLU A 44 -3.36 -18.98 -10.12
CA GLU A 44 -3.57 -19.51 -11.47
C GLU A 44 -2.30 -20.19 -11.99
N THR A 45 -2.48 -21.38 -12.55
CA THR A 45 -1.40 -22.18 -13.14
C THR A 45 -1.49 -22.25 -14.68
N SER A 46 -2.68 -22.10 -15.25
CA SER A 46 -2.97 -22.14 -16.68
C SER A 46 -2.78 -20.78 -17.34
N MET A 47 -1.52 -20.41 -17.60
CA MET A 47 -1.20 -19.11 -18.24
C MET A 47 -1.76 -18.98 -19.66
N THR A 48 -1.88 -20.10 -20.38
CA THR A 48 -2.43 -20.15 -21.74
C THR A 48 -3.91 -19.79 -21.76
N GLU A 49 -4.68 -20.33 -20.82
CA GLU A 49 -6.10 -20.07 -20.69
C GLU A 49 -6.35 -18.63 -20.24
N LEU A 50 -5.61 -18.16 -19.24
CA LEU A 50 -5.68 -16.77 -18.78
C LEU A 50 -5.40 -15.77 -19.91
N ALA A 51 -4.42 -16.06 -20.78
CA ALA A 51 -4.09 -15.21 -21.91
C ALA A 51 -5.21 -15.15 -22.97
N GLN A 52 -5.98 -16.23 -23.14
CA GLN A 52 -7.08 -16.31 -24.11
C GLN A 52 -8.36 -15.68 -23.57
N THR A 53 -8.76 -16.04 -22.35
CA THR A 53 -10.03 -15.61 -21.75
C THR A 53 -9.94 -14.21 -21.15
N LYS A 54 -8.72 -13.78 -20.73
CA LYS A 54 -8.45 -12.58 -19.93
C LYS A 54 -9.27 -12.52 -18.63
N GLN A 55 -9.82 -13.65 -18.20
CA GLN A 55 -10.64 -13.77 -17.02
C GLN A 55 -10.06 -14.90 -16.16
N PRO A 56 -9.52 -14.59 -14.98
CA PRO A 56 -9.03 -15.62 -14.08
C PRO A 56 -10.24 -16.44 -13.59
N GLN A 57 -10.18 -17.75 -13.81
CA GLN A 57 -11.18 -18.70 -13.35
C GLN A 57 -10.45 -19.79 -12.61
N ARG A 58 -10.92 -20.12 -11.40
CA ARG A 58 -10.31 -21.14 -10.58
C ARG A 58 -10.46 -22.50 -11.27
N GLY A 59 -9.33 -23.08 -11.67
CA GLY A 59 -9.27 -24.35 -12.39
C GLY A 59 -8.80 -25.52 -11.54
N ASP A 60 -8.94 -26.73 -12.11
CA ASP A 60 -8.36 -27.94 -11.53
C ASP A 60 -6.82 -27.87 -11.62
N GLY A 61 -6.14 -27.90 -10.46
CA GLY A 61 -4.69 -27.80 -10.36
C GLY A 61 -4.15 -26.46 -9.88
N ASP A 62 -5.03 -25.47 -9.70
CA ASP A 62 -4.67 -24.20 -9.08
C ASP A 62 -4.27 -24.35 -7.61
N ILE A 63 -3.44 -23.41 -7.17
CA ILE A 63 -2.90 -23.43 -5.82
C ILE A 63 -3.79 -22.58 -4.93
N ASP A 64 -4.39 -23.23 -3.94
CA ASP A 64 -5.22 -22.55 -2.95
C ASP A 64 -4.40 -21.66 -2.00
N GLY A 65 -5.02 -20.55 -1.60
CA GLY A 65 -4.47 -19.62 -0.66
C GLY A 65 -4.42 -20.15 0.79
N PRO A 66 -3.62 -19.51 1.65
CA PRO A 66 -2.80 -18.33 1.39
C PRO A 66 -1.52 -18.66 0.61
N VAL A 67 -1.26 -17.89 -0.45
CA VAL A 67 -0.10 -18.02 -1.31
C VAL A 67 0.94 -16.98 -0.91
N SER A 68 2.16 -17.42 -0.65
CA SER A 68 3.30 -16.54 -0.36
C SER A 68 3.67 -15.71 -1.59
N LEU A 69 3.75 -14.38 -1.42
CA LEU A 69 4.10 -13.42 -2.48
C LEU A 69 5.47 -12.76 -2.24
N ALA A 70 5.94 -12.75 -0.99
CA ALA A 70 7.24 -12.21 -0.64
C ALA A 70 7.85 -12.96 0.54
N VAL A 71 9.16 -13.19 0.48
CA VAL A 71 9.91 -13.91 1.52
C VAL A 71 11.22 -13.20 1.84
N ALA A 72 11.71 -13.38 3.06
CA ALA A 72 13.05 -13.00 3.50
C ALA A 72 13.82 -14.22 3.98
N ALA A 73 15.12 -14.22 3.77
CA ALA A 73 16.00 -15.26 4.27
C ALA A 73 17.34 -14.67 4.73
N GLN A 74 17.87 -15.24 5.81
CA GLN A 74 19.25 -15.04 6.24
C GLN A 74 19.75 -16.32 6.91
N PRO A 75 21.06 -16.60 6.88
CA PRO A 75 21.61 -17.72 7.64
C PRO A 75 21.24 -17.62 9.13
N GLY A 76 20.79 -18.71 9.73
CA GLY A 76 20.41 -18.74 11.16
C GLY A 76 19.08 -18.04 11.50
N MET A 77 18.27 -17.62 10.52
CA MET A 77 17.01 -16.88 10.76
C MET A 77 16.00 -17.65 11.62
N GLN A 78 15.84 -18.95 11.37
CA GLN A 78 14.88 -19.80 12.10
C GLN A 78 15.45 -20.36 13.40
N THR A 79 16.77 -20.51 13.49
CA THR A 79 17.43 -21.10 14.67
C THR A 79 17.84 -20.05 15.70
N SER A 80 17.56 -18.77 15.43
CA SER A 80 18.02 -17.62 16.23
C SER A 80 19.54 -17.63 16.50
N ASP A 81 20.32 -18.27 15.62
CA ASP A 81 21.77 -18.35 15.74
C ASP A 81 22.40 -17.04 15.29
N VAL A 82 22.69 -16.19 16.27
CA VAL A 82 23.25 -14.85 16.07
C VAL A 82 24.61 -14.89 15.38
N GLN A 83 25.41 -15.93 15.64
CA GLN A 83 26.76 -16.05 15.09
C GLN A 83 26.72 -16.40 13.60
N LYS A 84 25.79 -17.30 13.22
CA LYS A 84 25.52 -17.66 11.83
C LYS A 84 24.83 -16.51 11.06
N SER A 85 23.94 -15.77 11.71
CA SER A 85 23.28 -14.59 11.14
C SER A 85 24.24 -13.45 10.85
N ARG A 86 25.28 -13.23 11.67
CA ARG A 86 26.29 -12.19 11.44
C ARG A 86 27.27 -12.47 10.29
N ARG A 87 27.45 -13.74 9.93
CA ARG A 87 28.42 -14.16 8.90
C ARG A 87 27.78 -14.40 7.52
N GLY A 88 26.47 -14.21 7.41
CA GLY A 88 25.67 -14.52 6.22
C GLY A 88 25.09 -13.30 5.52
N GLY A 89 24.90 -13.38 4.20
CA GLY A 89 24.13 -12.40 3.45
C GLY A 89 22.63 -12.47 3.77
N ARG A 90 21.93 -11.35 3.61
CA ARG A 90 20.48 -11.24 3.72
C ARG A 90 19.87 -11.17 2.31
N VAL A 91 18.75 -11.83 2.08
CA VAL A 91 18.01 -11.77 0.80
C VAL A 91 16.53 -11.56 1.07
N VAL A 92 15.90 -10.75 0.22
CA VAL A 92 14.45 -10.59 0.15
C VAL A 92 14.02 -10.81 -1.28
N VAL A 93 12.96 -11.60 -1.48
CA VAL A 93 12.42 -11.93 -2.80
C VAL A 93 10.96 -11.53 -2.84
N PHE A 94 10.59 -10.78 -3.88
CA PHE A 94 9.21 -10.43 -4.22
C PHE A 94 8.82 -11.15 -5.51
N GLY A 95 7.60 -11.67 -5.54
CA GLY A 95 7.04 -12.36 -6.70
C GLY A 95 6.52 -11.42 -7.79
N ASP A 96 6.63 -10.11 -7.60
CA ASP A 96 6.18 -9.08 -8.51
C ASP A 96 7.37 -8.25 -9.00
N SER A 97 7.41 -7.96 -10.29
CA SER A 97 8.47 -7.15 -10.91
C SER A 97 8.16 -5.65 -10.91
N ASP A 98 6.88 -5.27 -10.84
CA ASP A 98 6.45 -3.87 -11.02
C ASP A 98 5.87 -3.24 -9.75
N TRP A 99 6.01 -3.92 -8.60
CA TRP A 99 5.57 -3.41 -7.28
C TRP A 99 6.23 -2.09 -6.87
N LEU A 100 7.29 -1.63 -7.55
CA LEU A 100 7.94 -0.33 -7.36
C LEU A 100 7.75 0.63 -8.54
N SER A 101 6.77 0.36 -9.41
CA SER A 101 6.40 1.28 -10.49
C SER A 101 5.99 2.64 -9.92
N GLY A 102 6.23 3.71 -10.70
CA GLY A 102 5.98 5.08 -10.24
C GLY A 102 4.53 5.32 -9.76
N GLU A 103 3.56 4.62 -10.34
CA GLU A 103 2.16 4.67 -9.94
C GLU A 103 1.90 4.05 -8.55
N LEU A 104 2.71 3.09 -8.12
CA LEU A 104 2.61 2.42 -6.83
C LEU A 104 3.46 3.07 -5.73
N MET A 105 4.37 3.98 -6.08
CA MET A 105 5.22 4.71 -5.11
C MET A 105 4.53 5.93 -4.46
N ARG A 106 3.21 6.00 -4.51
CA ARG A 106 2.43 7.12 -3.96
C ARG A 106 2.37 7.08 -2.42
N PRO A 107 2.20 8.23 -1.74
CA PRO A 107 2.21 8.29 -0.27
C PRO A 107 1.06 7.56 0.44
N ASP A 108 -0.02 7.22 -0.27
CA ASP A 108 -1.18 6.47 0.21
C ASP A 108 -0.97 4.95 0.22
N LEU A 109 0.08 4.46 -0.44
CA LEU A 109 0.43 3.05 -0.54
C LEU A 109 1.67 2.72 0.30
N ALA A 110 1.74 1.49 0.80
CA ALA A 110 2.85 1.04 1.62
C ALA A 110 4.11 0.67 0.81
N ASN A 111 4.06 0.66 -0.53
CA ASN A 111 5.16 0.17 -1.39
C ASN A 111 6.47 0.94 -1.18
N ARG A 112 6.40 2.27 -1.08
CA ARG A 112 7.57 3.12 -0.82
C ARG A 112 8.18 2.86 0.56
N ASP A 113 7.34 2.77 1.58
CA ASP A 113 7.78 2.57 2.96
C ASP A 113 8.30 1.14 3.17
N LEU A 114 7.70 0.17 2.48
CA LEU A 114 8.18 -1.22 2.41
C LEU A 114 9.59 -1.28 1.84
N LEU A 115 9.86 -0.55 0.76
CA LEU A 115 11.21 -0.47 0.18
C LEU A 115 12.23 0.07 1.21
N ALA A 116 11.86 1.10 1.97
CA ALA A 116 12.71 1.62 3.05
C ALA A 116 12.96 0.56 4.15
N ALA A 117 11.93 -0.17 4.57
CA ALA A 117 12.07 -1.23 5.57
C ALA A 117 12.95 -2.39 5.07
N VAL A 118 12.77 -2.80 3.81
CA VAL A 118 13.57 -3.85 3.15
C VAL A 118 15.04 -3.43 3.06
N THR A 119 15.32 -2.22 2.57
CA THR A 119 16.70 -1.72 2.42
C THR A 119 17.40 -1.53 3.76
N GLY A 120 16.70 -1.01 4.77
CA GLY A 120 17.22 -0.92 6.14
C GLY A 120 17.59 -2.28 6.72
N TRP A 121 16.72 -3.28 6.51
CA TRP A 121 16.99 -4.65 6.94
C TRP A 121 18.15 -5.30 6.17
N LEU A 122 18.21 -5.16 4.85
CA LEU A 122 19.28 -5.72 4.02
C LEU A 122 20.66 -5.14 4.36
N THR A 123 20.72 -3.87 4.75
CA THR A 123 21.98 -3.17 5.09
C THR A 123 22.40 -3.34 6.55
N ALA A 124 21.74 -4.23 7.31
CA ALA A 124 21.98 -4.46 8.74
C ALA A 124 21.87 -3.20 9.62
N ARG A 125 21.11 -2.19 9.17
CA ARG A 125 20.83 -0.97 9.93
C ARG A 125 19.52 -1.13 10.68
N GLU A 126 19.52 -1.99 11.70
CA GLU A 126 18.32 -2.31 12.48
C GLU A 126 17.73 -1.10 13.22
N THR A 127 18.54 -0.09 13.54
CA THR A 127 18.11 1.20 14.10
C THR A 127 17.36 2.11 13.12
N LEU A 128 17.46 1.85 11.80
CA LEU A 128 16.73 2.58 10.75
C LEU A 128 15.44 1.86 10.30
N ILE A 129 15.11 0.72 10.90
CA ILE A 129 13.80 0.06 10.71
C ILE A 129 12.71 0.79 11.52
N ALA A 130 13.11 1.75 12.37
CA ALA A 130 12.20 2.72 12.96
C ALA A 130 11.60 3.58 11.83
N ILE A 131 10.38 3.22 11.42
CA ILE A 131 9.56 4.00 10.49
C ILE A 131 9.61 5.46 10.92
N ALA A 132 10.13 6.33 10.06
CA ALA A 132 10.11 7.76 10.32
C ALA A 132 8.66 8.17 10.61
N PRO A 133 8.39 8.98 11.67
CA PRO A 133 7.04 9.43 11.95
C PRO A 133 6.47 10.03 10.68
N LYS A 134 5.30 9.50 10.27
CA LYS A 134 4.59 9.95 9.07
C LYS A 134 4.58 11.48 9.11
N LYS A 135 5.24 12.12 8.15
CA LYS A 135 5.02 13.56 7.97
C LYS A 135 3.52 13.67 7.73
N LEU A 136 2.83 14.40 8.59
CA LEU A 136 1.47 14.84 8.36
C LEU A 136 1.57 15.75 7.13
N GLU A 137 1.70 15.18 5.94
CA GLU A 137 1.40 15.93 4.73
C GLU A 137 -0.07 16.27 4.87
N ALA A 138 -0.30 17.55 5.14
CA ALA A 138 -1.59 18.14 5.40
C ALA A 138 -2.61 17.45 4.51
N GLN A 139 -3.70 16.96 5.13
CA GLN A 139 -4.87 16.43 4.43
C GLN A 139 -5.08 17.29 3.19
N ARG A 140 -4.70 16.77 2.01
CA ARG A 140 -5.20 17.36 0.78
C ARG A 140 -6.67 17.04 0.86
N LEU A 141 -7.47 18.06 1.13
CA LEU A 141 -8.91 18.02 0.93
C LEU A 141 -9.09 17.62 -0.53
N THR A 142 -9.25 16.32 -0.77
CA THR A 142 -9.73 15.79 -2.04
C THR A 142 -11.20 16.13 -2.04
N ILE A 143 -11.50 17.38 -2.42
CA ILE A 143 -12.86 17.78 -2.75
C ILE A 143 -13.26 16.88 -3.90
N ALA A 144 -14.27 16.02 -3.69
CA ALA A 144 -14.87 15.27 -4.78
C ALA A 144 -15.35 16.29 -5.81
N GLU A 145 -15.04 16.11 -7.09
CA GLU A 145 -15.40 17.07 -8.15
C GLU A 145 -16.91 17.40 -8.17
N ALA A 146 -17.75 16.51 -7.62
CA ALA A 146 -19.18 16.70 -7.40
C ALA A 146 -19.56 17.83 -6.42
N ASP A 147 -18.67 18.27 -5.53
CA ASP A 147 -18.94 19.31 -4.52
C ASP A 147 -18.48 20.72 -4.92
N LEU A 148 -17.69 20.87 -5.99
CA LEU A 148 -17.17 22.17 -6.42
C LEU A 148 -18.27 23.08 -6.99
N GLY A 149 -19.25 22.50 -7.71
CA GLY A 149 -20.35 23.26 -8.31
C GLY A 149 -21.30 23.85 -7.27
N ASP A 150 -21.67 23.07 -6.26
CA ASP A 150 -22.54 23.53 -5.17
C ASP A 150 -21.82 24.57 -4.29
N LEU A 151 -20.53 24.34 -4.01
CA LEU A 151 -19.70 25.28 -3.26
C LEU A 151 -19.55 26.62 -4.01
N PHE A 152 -19.38 26.60 -5.33
CA PHE A 152 -19.32 27.80 -6.16
C PHE A 152 -20.59 28.65 -6.06
N TRP A 153 -21.77 28.03 -6.22
CA TRP A 153 -23.04 28.75 -6.14
C TRP A 153 -23.29 29.33 -4.75
N ARG A 154 -22.95 28.60 -3.68
CA ARG A 154 -23.10 29.08 -2.30
C ARG A 154 -22.19 30.25 -1.99
N LEU A 155 -20.91 30.18 -2.38
CA LEU A 155 -19.94 31.22 -2.04
C LEU A 155 -20.06 32.45 -2.95
N LEU A 156 -20.25 32.25 -4.26
CA LEU A 156 -20.19 33.34 -5.23
C LEU A 156 -21.54 33.98 -5.52
N VAL A 157 -22.66 33.26 -5.31
CA VAL A 157 -24.00 33.79 -5.60
C VAL A 157 -24.82 33.99 -4.34
N PHE A 158 -24.91 32.98 -3.47
CA PHE A 158 -25.81 33.05 -2.31
C PHE A 158 -25.37 34.09 -1.29
N ILE A 159 -24.08 34.10 -0.89
CA ILE A 159 -23.56 35.07 0.10
C ILE A 159 -23.66 36.53 -0.42
N PRO A 160 -23.14 36.87 -1.63
CA PRO A 160 -23.25 38.23 -2.13
C PRO A 160 -24.70 38.64 -2.39
N GLY A 161 -25.54 37.72 -2.87
CA GLY A 161 -26.97 37.95 -3.08
C GLY A 161 -27.71 38.29 -1.77
N ALA A 162 -27.43 37.57 -0.69
CA ALA A 162 -28.01 37.85 0.62
C ALA A 162 -27.63 39.25 1.13
N VAL A 163 -26.37 39.65 0.94
CA VAL A 163 -25.90 41.01 1.30
C VAL A 163 -26.63 42.08 0.49
N LEU A 164 -26.84 41.87 -0.81
CA LEU A 164 -27.59 42.81 -1.66
C LEU A 164 -29.05 42.94 -1.24
N VAL A 165 -29.73 41.83 -0.95
CA VAL A 165 -31.13 41.83 -0.49
C VAL A 165 -31.25 42.59 0.83
N LEU A 166 -30.36 42.31 1.79
CA LEU A 166 -30.32 43.05 3.05
C LEU A 166 -30.07 44.55 2.80
N GLY A 167 -29.09 44.90 1.97
CA GLY A 167 -28.79 46.28 1.59
C GLY A 167 -30.01 47.01 1.01
N LEU A 168 -30.66 46.43 -0.01
CA LEU A 168 -31.86 46.99 -0.63
C LEU A 168 -33.02 47.11 0.35
N SER A 169 -33.23 46.10 1.21
CA SER A 169 -34.30 46.12 2.21
C SER A 169 -34.14 47.31 3.17
N THR A 170 -32.91 47.58 3.64
CA THR A 170 -32.66 48.74 4.52
C THR A 170 -32.71 50.08 3.80
N TRP A 171 -32.48 50.10 2.48
CA TRP A 171 -32.61 51.31 1.68
C TRP A 171 -34.09 51.66 1.44
N TRP A 172 -34.92 50.67 1.11
CA TRP A 172 -36.37 50.84 0.99
C TRP A 172 -37.03 51.21 2.32
N ALA A 173 -36.66 50.54 3.41
CA ALA A 173 -37.17 50.88 4.75
C ALA A 173 -36.76 52.28 5.24
N ARG A 174 -35.73 52.90 4.63
CA ARG A 174 -35.33 54.29 4.90
C ARG A 174 -35.96 55.31 3.95
N ARG A 175 -36.59 54.84 2.86
CA ARG A 175 -37.18 55.69 1.82
C ARG A 175 -38.71 55.70 1.84
N ALA A 176 -39.32 54.66 2.41
CA ALA A 176 -40.71 54.69 2.92
C ALA A 176 -40.77 55.48 4.23
#